data_AF-A0A9E3Y6Y0-F1
#
_entry.id   AF-A0A9E3Y6Y0-F1
#
_cell.length_a   1.000
_cell.length_b   1.000
_cell.length_c   1.000
_cell.angle_alpha   90.00
_cell.angle_beta   90.00
_cell.angle_gamma   90.00
#
_symmetry.space_group_name_H-M   'P 1'
#
loop_
_entity.id
_entity.type
_entity.pdbx_description
1 polymer ?
#
loop_
_entity_poly.entity_id
_entity_poly.type
_entity_poly.pdbx_seq_one_letter_code
_entity_poly.pdbx_strand_id
1 'polypeptide(L)'
;MSSSSDQEVPSPKPGIAVIGIGDQALLVDGWTSATVTGHLGAWLWVGIDGTTSVGQLIDDTACTFNLDQDTARVQVTHFVDQLSTSGLVQGIGTVEAEREALELRVITPPTIGDLVGDLEGRDEAGNRWALSDLRGNQMLAVYWSPHCGYCATIEEELQGLLGKLAANDITTAIVSTSSPSNLHSAPDDTDRYRLLLVPIGSPGPFLGFGTPCALHIGADGRLADEPAHGNLKVLELARKLAGVPAPAAEARPQRALYLLNTEGGSCAPASKPGPTIEWAGRRIIPIEGYHVGLGYDSPMTANILDDLFESQAVVDHLAGQSYAVALRATTRSPESDGPSSNLNLLTRWGQVLVRSRYASRVLRALLWRLGDQITPAPTVPGQLLVRATPAKVGGRMVLLQPGLHILADRLQPLLAQRGVALADTTYCYVDLTTRELVIPEVSIPHNASVLKDVDVNVTSRAELPPVVPGRYKLDSWGVAHRSDLSVTRFTPAEAAAATVSFVHGIDDPVACLRLLGRLFGDIDGFGLWYDSEETYVDALVTALSLH
;
A
#
# COMPACT_ATOMS: atom_id res chain seq x y z
N MET A 1 13.27 -0.44 50.91
CA MET A 1 12.60 -1.75 50.72
C MET A 1 12.92 -2.16 49.29
N SER A 2 13.67 -3.23 49.07
CA SER A 2 14.02 -3.68 47.71
C SER A 2 12.76 -4.23 47.04
N SER A 3 12.43 -3.70 45.86
CA SER A 3 11.31 -4.19 45.03
C SER A 3 11.65 -5.56 44.46
N SER A 4 10.63 -6.41 44.26
CA SER A 4 10.80 -7.76 43.69
C SER A 4 11.50 -7.76 42.32
N SER A 5 11.43 -6.65 41.56
CA SER A 5 12.11 -6.44 40.28
C SER A 5 13.63 -6.32 40.39
N ASP A 6 14.17 -5.94 41.55
CA ASP A 6 15.62 -5.71 41.73
C ASP A 6 16.43 -7.02 41.69
N GLN A 7 15.74 -8.15 41.90
CA GLN A 7 16.32 -9.49 41.88
C GLN A 7 16.26 -10.15 40.50
N GLU A 8 15.59 -9.54 39.52
CA GLU A 8 15.55 -10.06 38.15
C GLU A 8 16.93 -9.98 37.50
N VAL A 9 17.27 -11.00 36.70
CA VAL A 9 18.59 -11.14 36.08
C VAL A 9 18.40 -11.18 34.56
N PRO A 10 18.44 -10.02 33.90
CA PRO A 10 18.27 -9.95 32.45
C PRO A 10 19.44 -10.60 31.72
N SER A 11 19.16 -11.24 30.59
CA SER A 11 20.17 -11.70 29.63
C SER A 11 19.79 -11.31 28.20
N PRO A 12 20.77 -11.07 27.31
CA PRO A 12 20.50 -10.81 25.90
C PRO A 12 19.84 -12.03 25.28
N LYS A 13 18.86 -11.80 24.41
CA LYS A 13 18.35 -12.86 23.54
C LYS A 13 19.49 -13.36 22.63
N PRO A 14 19.61 -14.68 22.39
CA PRO A 14 20.59 -15.18 21.42
C PRO A 14 20.37 -14.59 20.02
N GLY A 15 21.45 -14.15 19.37
CA GLY A 15 21.41 -13.63 18.00
C GLY A 15 21.32 -12.11 17.88
N ILE A 16 21.20 -11.36 18.99
CA ILE A 16 21.26 -9.90 18.96
C ILE A 16 22.65 -9.44 18.53
N ALA A 17 22.69 -8.64 17.46
CA ALA A 17 23.90 -7.97 17.00
C ALA A 17 23.98 -6.55 17.57
N VAL A 18 25.19 -6.11 17.89
CA VAL A 18 25.47 -4.73 18.33
C VAL A 18 26.28 -4.00 17.27
N ILE A 19 25.83 -2.82 16.88
CA ILE A 19 26.47 -1.99 15.85
C ILE A 19 26.81 -0.62 16.42
N GLY A 20 28.07 -0.20 16.35
CA GLY A 20 28.45 1.18 16.64
C GLY A 20 28.20 2.09 15.44
N ILE A 21 27.47 3.18 15.64
CA ILE A 21 27.27 4.25 14.65
C ILE A 21 27.51 5.59 15.38
N GLY A 22 28.64 6.24 15.09
CA GLY A 22 29.07 7.40 15.87
C GLY A 22 29.37 7.02 17.31
N ASP A 23 28.77 7.73 18.27
CA ASP A 23 28.87 7.51 19.72
C ASP A 23 27.72 6.65 20.28
N GLN A 24 26.81 6.18 19.43
CA GLN A 24 25.65 5.37 19.80
C GLN A 24 25.84 3.91 19.40
N ALA A 25 25.12 3.03 20.12
CA ALA A 25 25.03 1.63 19.79
C ALA A 25 23.63 1.29 19.26
N LEU A 26 23.56 0.36 18.32
CA LEU A 26 22.34 -0.17 17.76
C LEU A 26 22.23 -1.65 18.09
N LEU A 27 21.14 -2.05 18.72
CA LEU A 27 20.82 -3.45 19.02
C LEU A 27 19.88 -3.98 17.93
N VAL A 28 20.27 -5.07 17.27
CA VAL A 28 19.60 -5.56 16.06
C VAL A 28 19.22 -7.03 16.22
N ASP A 29 17.93 -7.34 16.06
CA ASP A 29 17.39 -8.71 16.03
C ASP A 29 16.97 -9.09 14.59
N GLY A 30 17.97 -9.37 13.74
CA GLY A 30 17.73 -9.60 12.31
C GLY A 30 16.97 -8.44 11.67
N TRP A 31 15.89 -8.75 10.94
CA TRP A 31 14.97 -7.75 10.37
C TRP A 31 13.77 -7.44 11.27
N THR A 32 13.73 -8.01 12.48
CA THR A 32 12.60 -7.89 13.41
C THR A 32 12.61 -6.55 14.12
N SER A 33 13.77 -6.11 14.59
CA SER A 33 13.91 -4.86 15.33
C SER A 33 15.32 -4.28 15.23
N ALA A 34 15.39 -2.95 15.32
CA ALA A 34 16.62 -2.18 15.46
C ALA A 34 16.39 -1.07 16.48
N THR A 35 17.02 -1.18 17.65
CA THR A 35 16.85 -0.24 18.76
C THR A 35 18.13 0.55 18.97
N VAL A 36 18.03 1.88 18.92
CA VAL A 36 19.14 2.78 19.24
C VAL A 36 19.28 2.90 20.74
N THR A 37 20.49 2.81 21.24
CA THR A 37 20.83 3.10 22.62
C THR A 37 21.80 4.27 22.67
N GLY A 38 21.49 5.24 23.54
CA GLY A 38 22.43 6.31 23.88
C GLY A 38 23.62 5.78 24.68
N HIS A 39 24.54 6.66 25.07
CA HIS A 39 25.77 6.28 25.78
C HIS A 39 25.50 5.45 27.06
N LEU A 40 24.53 5.89 27.89
CA LEU A 40 24.11 5.16 29.08
C LEU A 40 23.51 3.79 28.72
N GLY A 41 22.64 3.71 27.72
CA GLY A 41 22.01 2.45 27.32
C GLY A 41 23.02 1.45 26.75
N ALA A 42 24.03 1.92 26.00
CA ALA A 42 25.13 1.08 25.52
C ALA A 42 25.96 0.52 26.69
N TRP A 43 26.21 1.32 27.72
CA TRP A 43 26.88 0.88 28.93
C TRP A 43 26.03 -0.14 29.72
N LEU A 44 24.73 0.14 29.89
CA LEU A 44 23.79 -0.77 30.56
C LEU A 44 23.68 -2.11 29.85
N TRP A 45 23.66 -2.10 28.52
CA TRP A 45 23.63 -3.33 27.72
C TRP A 45 24.81 -4.27 28.01
N VAL A 46 26.01 -3.74 28.29
CA VAL A 46 27.18 -4.55 28.66
C VAL A 46 26.97 -5.28 29.99
N GLY A 47 26.23 -4.68 30.92
CA GLY A 47 25.87 -5.31 32.19
C GLY A 47 24.73 -6.32 32.09
N ILE A 48 23.98 -6.34 31.00
CA ILE A 48 22.96 -7.37 30.74
C ILE A 48 23.68 -8.62 30.22
N ASP A 49 24.12 -9.48 31.13
CA ASP A 49 24.96 -10.66 30.84
C ASP A 49 24.35 -11.98 31.33
N GLY A 50 23.15 -11.95 31.93
CA GLY A 50 22.51 -13.11 32.53
C GLY A 50 23.03 -13.49 33.91
N THR A 51 23.87 -12.65 34.52
CA THR A 51 24.39 -12.84 35.88
C THR A 51 24.19 -11.62 36.77
N THR A 52 24.17 -10.42 36.20
CA THR A 52 23.99 -9.16 36.92
C THR A 52 22.50 -8.87 37.11
N SER A 53 22.08 -8.63 38.35
CA SER A 53 20.68 -8.30 38.64
C SER A 53 20.35 -6.84 38.31
N VAL A 54 19.07 -6.53 38.11
CA VAL A 54 18.60 -5.14 37.91
C VAL A 54 19.04 -4.23 39.07
N GLY A 55 18.96 -4.71 40.31
CA GLY A 55 19.46 -3.99 41.48
C GLY A 55 20.95 -3.65 41.42
N GLN A 56 21.78 -4.60 40.96
CA GLN A 56 23.22 -4.35 40.77
C GLN A 56 23.48 -3.34 39.64
N LEU A 57 22.74 -3.43 38.53
CA LEU A 57 22.84 -2.44 37.45
C LEU A 57 22.50 -1.03 37.95
N ILE A 58 21.51 -0.88 38.84
CA ILE A 58 21.14 0.40 39.45
C ILE A 58 22.31 0.94 40.30
N ASP A 59 22.88 0.11 41.16
CA ASP A 59 24.01 0.48 42.02
C ASP A 59 25.23 0.91 41.19
N ASP A 60 25.58 0.13 40.18
CA ASP A 60 26.73 0.39 39.31
C ASP A 60 26.49 1.65 38.44
N THR A 61 25.26 1.88 37.99
CA THR A 61 24.88 3.10 37.25
C THR A 61 25.00 4.35 38.12
N ALA A 62 24.47 4.29 39.35
CA ALA A 62 24.55 5.38 40.30
C ALA A 62 26.01 5.75 40.60
N CYS A 63 26.87 4.75 40.79
CA CYS A 63 28.30 4.95 41.02
C CYS A 63 29.03 5.51 39.79
N THR A 64 28.83 4.91 38.62
CA THR A 64 29.58 5.25 37.39
C THR A 64 29.24 6.62 36.85
N PHE A 65 27.95 7.00 36.88
CA PHE A 65 27.46 8.27 36.34
C PHE A 65 27.25 9.35 37.41
N ASN A 66 27.61 9.06 38.67
CA ASN A 66 27.43 9.96 39.82
C ASN A 66 25.98 10.48 39.94
N LEU A 67 25.03 9.57 39.80
CA LEU A 67 23.59 9.81 39.92
C LEU A 67 23.12 9.42 41.33
N ASP A 68 22.04 10.04 41.81
CA ASP A 68 21.34 9.51 42.98
C ASP A 68 20.65 8.18 42.65
N GLN A 69 20.40 7.38 43.70
CA GLN A 69 19.84 6.04 43.60
C GLN A 69 18.46 6.00 42.93
N ASP A 70 17.60 7.00 43.16
CA ASP A 70 16.25 7.02 42.61
C ASP A 70 16.30 7.33 41.10
N THR A 71 17.14 8.28 40.68
CA THR A 71 17.36 8.59 39.26
C THR A 71 17.94 7.39 38.52
N ALA A 72 18.97 6.73 39.07
CA ALA A 72 19.54 5.53 38.47
C ALA A 72 18.51 4.41 38.34
N ARG A 73 17.69 4.19 39.38
CA ARG A 73 16.60 3.21 39.38
C ARG A 73 15.59 3.45 38.27
N VAL A 74 15.14 4.68 38.09
CA VAL A 74 14.18 5.04 37.03
C VAL A 74 14.80 4.76 35.65
N GLN A 75 16.04 5.20 35.42
CA GLN A 75 16.70 5.03 34.12
C GLN A 75 16.96 3.56 33.76
N VAL A 76 17.48 2.78 34.71
CA VAL A 76 17.73 1.34 34.50
C VAL A 76 16.43 0.58 34.28
N THR A 77 15.43 0.79 35.13
CA THR A 77 14.13 0.11 35.00
C THR A 77 13.46 0.44 33.67
N HIS A 78 13.43 1.72 33.28
CA HIS A 78 12.87 2.14 31.99
C HIS A 78 13.61 1.51 30.81
N PHE A 79 14.95 1.48 30.85
CA PHE A 79 15.75 0.86 29.80
C PHE A 79 15.49 -0.63 29.68
N VAL A 80 15.48 -1.34 30.81
CA VAL A 80 15.22 -2.78 30.88
C VAL A 80 13.82 -3.11 30.36
N ASP A 81 12.81 -2.33 30.76
CA ASP A 81 11.42 -2.49 30.31
C ASP A 81 11.27 -2.25 28.80
N GLN A 82 11.95 -1.23 28.27
CA GLN A 82 11.99 -0.97 26.82
C GLN A 82 12.60 -2.14 26.04
N LEU A 83 13.71 -2.71 26.51
CA LEU A 83 14.33 -3.89 25.88
C LEU A 83 13.45 -5.13 25.97
N SER A 84 12.79 -5.32 27.11
CA SER A 84 11.86 -6.44 27.36
C SER A 84 10.65 -6.35 26.43
N THR A 85 10.02 -5.18 26.35
CA THR A 85 8.90 -4.90 25.43
C THR A 85 9.30 -5.10 23.96
N SER A 86 10.55 -4.80 23.62
CA SER A 86 11.10 -5.00 22.27
C SER A 86 11.54 -6.45 22.00
N GLY A 87 11.50 -7.33 23.00
CA GLY A 87 11.92 -8.73 22.91
C GLY A 87 13.44 -8.94 22.75
N LEU A 88 14.25 -7.97 23.16
CA LEU A 88 15.71 -7.99 23.03
C LEU A 88 16.42 -8.70 24.20
N VAL A 89 15.72 -8.86 25.33
CA VAL A 89 16.22 -9.49 26.56
C VAL A 89 15.25 -10.56 27.05
N GLN A 90 15.76 -11.50 27.83
CA GLN A 90 15.01 -12.57 28.51
C GLN A 90 15.41 -12.62 30.00
N GLY A 91 14.64 -13.31 30.84
CA GLY A 91 14.94 -13.44 32.28
C GLY A 91 14.35 -12.35 33.18
N ILE A 92 13.44 -11.54 32.63
CA ILE A 92 12.61 -10.56 33.34
C ILE A 92 11.17 -11.07 33.30
N GLY A 93 10.40 -10.88 34.38
CA GLY A 93 8.97 -11.13 34.39
C GLY A 93 8.29 -10.16 33.42
N THR A 94 8.09 -10.59 32.19
CA THR A 94 7.47 -9.79 31.14
C THR A 94 6.04 -9.42 31.53
N VAL A 95 5.62 -8.22 31.10
CA VAL A 95 4.22 -7.87 30.84
C VAL A 95 3.69 -8.71 29.67
N GLU A 96 3.80 -10.04 29.75
CA GLU A 96 3.12 -10.98 28.84
C GLU A 96 1.60 -10.91 29.06
N ALA A 97 1.17 -10.47 30.25
CA ALA A 97 -0.23 -10.35 30.63
C ALA A 97 -1.04 -9.29 29.86
N GLU A 98 -0.42 -8.28 29.22
CA GLU A 98 -1.16 -7.29 28.41
C GLU A 98 -1.13 -7.57 26.90
N ARG A 99 -0.26 -8.49 26.44
CA ARG A 99 -0.31 -9.00 25.06
C ARG A 99 -1.53 -9.89 24.81
N GLU A 100 -2.18 -10.38 25.88
CA GLU A 100 -3.35 -11.26 25.82
C GLU A 100 -4.69 -10.58 25.46
N ALA A 101 -4.74 -9.27 25.21
CA ALA A 101 -6.00 -8.59 24.87
C ALA A 101 -6.18 -8.23 23.38
N LEU A 102 -5.27 -8.66 22.49
CA LEU A 102 -5.55 -8.68 21.06
C LEU A 102 -5.94 -10.11 20.67
N GLU A 103 -7.24 -10.43 20.79
CA GLU A 103 -7.78 -11.62 20.15
C GLU A 103 -7.59 -11.48 18.62
N LEU A 104 -6.51 -12.06 18.11
CA LEU A 104 -6.38 -12.36 16.69
C LEU A 104 -7.47 -13.36 16.34
N ARG A 105 -8.62 -12.83 15.90
CA ARG A 105 -9.68 -13.66 15.33
C ARG A 105 -9.19 -14.18 13.99
N VAL A 106 -8.77 -15.44 13.99
CA VAL A 106 -8.57 -16.19 12.75
C VAL A 106 -9.92 -16.25 12.04
N ILE A 107 -10.05 -15.53 10.94
CA ILE A 107 -11.22 -15.63 10.08
C ILE A 107 -11.08 -16.93 9.29
N THR A 108 -11.78 -17.97 9.72
CA THR A 108 -11.84 -19.23 8.99
C THR A 108 -12.81 -19.07 7.82
N PRO A 109 -12.44 -19.45 6.59
CA PRO A 109 -13.37 -19.47 5.47
C PRO A 109 -14.58 -20.38 5.78
N PRO A 110 -15.81 -20.02 5.35
CA PRO A 110 -16.96 -20.88 5.56
C PRO A 110 -16.80 -22.15 4.72
N THR A 111 -17.21 -23.28 5.29
CA THR A 111 -17.20 -24.59 4.64
C THR A 111 -18.60 -24.99 4.20
N ILE A 112 -18.69 -25.94 3.26
CA ILE A 112 -19.98 -26.43 2.78
C ILE A 112 -20.80 -26.96 3.96
N GLY A 113 -22.06 -26.53 4.04
CA GLY A 113 -22.98 -26.86 5.11
C GLY A 113 -22.95 -25.87 6.29
N ASP A 114 -21.98 -24.97 6.39
CA ASP A 114 -21.99 -23.94 7.43
C ASP A 114 -23.16 -22.97 7.24
N LEU A 115 -23.73 -22.53 8.37
CA LEU A 115 -24.73 -21.47 8.33
C LEU A 115 -24.03 -20.18 7.94
N VAL A 116 -24.47 -19.57 6.83
CA VAL A 116 -23.87 -18.32 6.37
C VAL A 116 -24.31 -17.20 7.28
N GLY A 117 -23.32 -16.48 7.84
CA GLY A 117 -23.54 -15.32 8.68
C GLY A 117 -24.35 -14.26 7.93
N ASP A 118 -25.20 -13.54 8.65
CA ASP A 118 -26.02 -12.52 8.03
C ASP A 118 -25.21 -11.27 7.65
N LEU A 119 -25.75 -10.48 6.73
CA LEU A 119 -25.18 -9.21 6.31
C LEU A 119 -26.32 -8.25 6.00
N GLU A 120 -26.37 -7.15 6.74
CA GLU A 120 -27.35 -6.09 6.55
C GLU A 120 -26.76 -4.91 5.77
N GLY A 121 -27.60 -4.28 4.96
CA GLY A 121 -27.21 -3.15 4.13
C GLY A 121 -28.40 -2.35 3.66
N ARG A 122 -28.22 -1.65 2.54
CA ARG A 122 -29.26 -0.87 1.88
C ARG A 122 -29.29 -1.11 0.38
N ASP A 123 -30.43 -1.00 -0.26
CA ASP A 123 -30.50 -0.89 -1.73
C ASP A 123 -30.20 0.55 -2.19
N GLU A 124 -30.31 0.82 -3.50
CA GLU A 124 -30.10 2.16 -4.07
C GLU A 124 -31.17 3.18 -3.67
N ALA A 125 -32.38 2.71 -3.37
CA ALA A 125 -33.47 3.54 -2.86
C ALA A 125 -33.32 3.84 -1.36
N GLY A 126 -32.32 3.27 -0.69
CA GLY A 126 -32.03 3.44 0.72
C GLY A 126 -32.83 2.51 1.64
N ASN A 127 -33.63 1.59 1.10
CA ASN A 127 -34.38 0.59 1.86
C ASN A 127 -33.40 -0.41 2.46
N ARG A 128 -33.63 -0.78 3.72
CA ARG A 128 -32.82 -1.77 4.42
C ARG A 128 -33.32 -3.18 4.12
N TRP A 129 -32.38 -4.08 3.88
CA TRP A 129 -32.63 -5.52 3.81
C TRP A 129 -31.34 -6.29 4.19
N ALA A 130 -31.48 -7.58 4.46
CA ALA A 130 -30.43 -8.48 4.90
C ALA A 130 -30.37 -9.73 4.02
N LEU A 131 -29.21 -10.39 3.92
CA LEU A 131 -29.13 -11.68 3.22
C LEU A 131 -30.11 -12.71 3.77
N SER A 132 -30.39 -12.66 5.08
CA SER A 132 -31.39 -13.52 5.72
C SER A 132 -32.83 -13.32 5.21
N ASP A 133 -33.17 -12.16 4.65
CA ASP A 133 -34.49 -11.88 4.06
C ASP A 133 -34.74 -12.68 2.78
N LEU A 134 -33.67 -13.18 2.14
CA LEU A 134 -33.74 -14.00 0.93
C LEU A 134 -33.75 -15.51 1.22
N ARG A 135 -33.75 -15.92 2.51
CA ARG A 135 -33.86 -17.33 2.90
C ARG A 135 -35.17 -17.94 2.40
N GLY A 136 -35.14 -19.25 2.16
CA GLY A 136 -36.21 -19.98 1.50
C GLY A 136 -36.00 -20.17 0.00
N ASN A 137 -35.06 -19.42 -0.61
CA ASN A 137 -34.65 -19.57 -2.01
C ASN A 137 -33.17 -19.97 -2.10
N GLN A 138 -32.78 -20.66 -3.18
CA GLN A 138 -31.36 -20.79 -3.51
C GLN A 138 -30.83 -19.42 -3.93
N MET A 139 -29.62 -19.07 -3.50
CA MET A 139 -29.04 -17.75 -3.73
C MET A 139 -27.58 -17.83 -4.17
N LEU A 140 -27.22 -17.02 -5.16
CA LEU A 140 -25.83 -16.69 -5.49
C LEU A 140 -25.54 -15.29 -4.95
N ALA A 141 -24.84 -15.20 -3.82
CA ALA A 141 -24.38 -13.92 -3.27
C ALA A 141 -22.99 -13.61 -3.83
N VAL A 142 -22.84 -12.54 -4.59
CA VAL A 142 -21.58 -12.10 -5.21
C VAL A 142 -21.10 -10.82 -4.54
N TYR A 143 -19.99 -10.89 -3.84
CA TYR A 143 -19.27 -9.72 -3.35
C TYR A 143 -18.51 -9.05 -4.49
N TRP A 144 -18.88 -7.80 -4.76
CA TRP A 144 -18.53 -7.04 -5.94
C TRP A 144 -18.00 -5.67 -5.56
N SER A 145 -17.15 -5.09 -6.40
CA SER A 145 -16.80 -3.67 -6.32
C SER A 145 -16.66 -3.08 -7.71
N PRO A 146 -17.27 -1.92 -8.01
CA PRO A 146 -17.07 -1.23 -9.28
C PRO A 146 -15.64 -0.70 -9.45
N HIS A 147 -14.85 -0.67 -8.37
CA HIS A 147 -13.44 -0.28 -8.40
C HIS A 147 -12.50 -1.48 -8.51
N CYS A 148 -13.03 -2.70 -8.54
CA CYS A 148 -12.26 -3.92 -8.71
C CYS A 148 -12.09 -4.24 -10.20
N GLY A 149 -10.84 -4.26 -10.65
CA GLY A 149 -10.51 -4.57 -12.04
C GLY A 149 -10.83 -6.00 -12.47
N TYR A 150 -11.04 -6.91 -11.51
CA TYR A 150 -11.51 -8.28 -11.76
C TYR A 150 -13.02 -8.37 -11.87
N CYS A 151 -13.76 -7.62 -11.06
CA CYS A 151 -15.21 -7.47 -11.21
C CYS A 151 -15.54 -6.96 -12.63
N ALA A 152 -14.85 -5.92 -13.08
CA ALA A 152 -15.01 -5.40 -14.45
C ALA A 152 -14.76 -6.46 -15.55
N THR A 153 -13.94 -7.50 -15.29
CA THR A 153 -13.69 -8.56 -16.30
C THR A 153 -14.85 -9.52 -16.50
N ILE A 154 -15.71 -9.67 -15.49
CA ILE A 154 -16.77 -10.70 -15.48
C ILE A 154 -18.17 -10.12 -15.63
N GLU A 155 -18.29 -8.79 -15.71
CA GLU A 155 -19.55 -8.06 -15.68
C GLU A 155 -20.49 -8.47 -16.81
N GLU A 156 -20.04 -8.39 -18.06
CA GLU A 156 -20.85 -8.73 -19.24
C GLU A 156 -21.33 -10.19 -19.20
N GLU A 157 -20.44 -11.11 -18.82
CA GLU A 157 -20.79 -12.52 -18.75
C GLU A 157 -21.74 -12.81 -17.59
N LEU A 158 -21.50 -12.25 -16.41
CA LEU A 158 -22.37 -12.43 -15.25
C LEU A 158 -23.78 -11.87 -15.55
N GLN A 159 -23.88 -10.71 -16.19
CA GLN A 159 -25.15 -10.16 -16.67
C GLN A 159 -25.87 -11.12 -17.62
N GLY A 160 -25.14 -11.73 -18.57
CA GLY A 160 -25.66 -12.75 -19.47
C GLY A 160 -26.16 -14.03 -18.77
N LEU A 161 -25.72 -14.30 -17.54
CA LEU A 161 -26.12 -15.46 -16.74
C LEU A 161 -27.33 -15.19 -15.84
N LEU A 162 -27.62 -13.93 -15.47
CA LEU A 162 -28.66 -13.58 -14.49
C LEU A 162 -30.04 -14.16 -14.84
N GLY A 163 -30.46 -14.05 -16.10
CA GLY A 163 -31.75 -14.60 -16.54
C GLY A 163 -31.85 -16.13 -16.43
N LYS A 164 -30.73 -16.84 -16.62
CA LYS A 164 -30.67 -18.30 -16.52
C LYS A 164 -30.59 -18.76 -15.06
N LEU A 165 -29.90 -18.00 -14.19
CA LEU A 165 -29.93 -18.21 -12.75
C LEU A 165 -31.35 -18.11 -12.21
N ALA A 166 -32.08 -17.06 -12.59
CA ALA A 166 -33.48 -16.88 -12.21
C ALA A 166 -34.38 -18.02 -12.74
N ALA A 167 -34.17 -18.49 -13.98
CA ALA A 167 -34.91 -19.61 -14.54
C ALA A 167 -34.67 -20.95 -13.82
N ASN A 168 -33.56 -21.06 -13.07
CA ASN A 168 -33.22 -22.22 -12.24
C ASN A 168 -33.56 -21.99 -10.75
N ASP A 169 -34.42 -21.02 -10.43
CA ASP A 169 -34.84 -20.65 -9.07
C ASP A 169 -33.68 -20.18 -8.16
N ILE A 170 -32.65 -19.56 -8.76
CA ILE A 170 -31.49 -19.01 -8.04
C ILE A 170 -31.59 -17.48 -8.02
N THR A 171 -31.82 -16.93 -6.84
CA THR A 171 -31.80 -15.49 -6.60
C THR A 171 -30.36 -14.98 -6.61
N THR A 172 -30.05 -13.98 -7.44
CA THR A 172 -28.71 -13.37 -7.40
C THR A 172 -28.72 -12.15 -6.48
N ALA A 173 -27.80 -12.09 -5.51
CA ALA A 173 -27.57 -10.95 -4.65
C ALA A 173 -26.19 -10.36 -4.94
N ILE A 174 -26.12 -9.10 -5.36
CA ILE A 174 -24.87 -8.36 -5.53
C ILE A 174 -24.61 -7.59 -4.24
N VAL A 175 -23.55 -7.96 -3.52
CA VAL A 175 -23.11 -7.29 -2.30
C VAL A 175 -21.96 -6.36 -2.67
N SER A 176 -22.11 -5.05 -2.46
CA SER A 176 -21.11 -4.06 -2.88
C SER A 176 -20.91 -2.97 -1.84
N THR A 177 -19.75 -2.35 -1.82
CA THR A 177 -19.47 -1.20 -0.93
C THR A 177 -19.94 0.15 -1.50
N SER A 178 -20.30 0.17 -2.78
CA SER A 178 -20.78 1.35 -3.50
C SER A 178 -21.75 0.91 -4.60
N SER A 179 -22.63 1.82 -5.04
CA SER A 179 -23.51 1.55 -6.19
C SER A 179 -22.67 1.14 -7.40
N PRO A 180 -22.97 0.01 -8.05
CA PRO A 180 -22.26 -0.43 -9.23
C PRO A 180 -22.81 0.33 -10.44
N SER A 181 -22.28 1.53 -10.71
CA SER A 181 -22.75 2.41 -11.79
C SER A 181 -22.89 1.74 -13.17
N ASN A 182 -22.16 0.65 -13.42
CA ASN A 182 -22.05 0.01 -14.74
C ASN A 182 -22.90 -1.27 -14.87
N LEU A 183 -23.32 -1.90 -13.75
CA LEU A 183 -24.16 -3.11 -13.80
C LEU A 183 -25.57 -2.80 -14.35
N HIS A 184 -25.92 -1.51 -14.47
CA HIS A 184 -27.22 -0.96 -14.87
C HIS A 184 -27.34 -0.60 -16.35
N SER A 185 -26.47 -1.10 -17.23
CA SER A 185 -26.44 -0.68 -18.64
C SER A 185 -27.70 -1.04 -19.46
N ALA A 186 -28.65 -1.79 -18.90
CA ALA A 186 -29.98 -2.02 -19.45
C ALA A 186 -31.05 -1.39 -18.53
N PRO A 187 -31.82 -0.38 -18.99
CA PRO A 187 -32.84 0.32 -18.19
C PRO A 187 -34.01 -0.55 -17.66
N ASP A 188 -34.11 -1.82 -18.05
CA ASP A 188 -35.22 -2.74 -17.73
C ASP A 188 -34.82 -3.94 -16.84
N ASP A 189 -33.61 -4.00 -16.28
CA ASP A 189 -33.04 -5.25 -15.72
C ASP A 189 -32.96 -5.34 -14.17
N THR A 190 -33.56 -4.39 -13.44
CA THR A 190 -33.49 -4.33 -11.96
C THR A 190 -34.17 -5.49 -11.23
N ASP A 191 -35.00 -6.28 -11.92
CA ASP A 191 -35.68 -7.45 -11.33
C ASP A 191 -34.81 -8.72 -11.29
N ARG A 192 -33.66 -8.75 -11.98
CA ARG A 192 -32.85 -9.97 -12.13
C ARG A 192 -31.86 -10.24 -10.99
N TYR A 193 -31.58 -9.23 -10.17
CA TYR A 193 -30.74 -9.37 -8.98
C TYR A 193 -31.18 -8.42 -7.87
N ARG A 194 -30.70 -8.66 -6.65
CA ARG A 194 -30.88 -7.77 -5.50
C ARG A 194 -29.56 -7.10 -5.15
N LEU A 195 -29.51 -5.77 -5.06
CA LEU A 195 -28.31 -5.04 -4.66
C LEU A 195 -28.31 -4.75 -3.15
N LEU A 196 -27.23 -5.15 -2.48
CA LEU A 196 -26.96 -4.87 -1.07
C LEU A 196 -25.72 -4.00 -0.94
N LEU A 197 -25.92 -2.74 -0.60
CA LEU A 197 -24.86 -1.79 -0.28
C LEU A 197 -24.46 -1.89 1.18
N VAL A 198 -23.19 -2.21 1.43
CA VAL A 198 -22.65 -2.44 2.78
C VAL A 198 -21.42 -1.55 3.02
N PRO A 199 -21.22 -1.01 4.24
CA PRO A 199 -19.97 -0.36 4.58
C PRO A 199 -18.74 -1.26 4.37
N ILE A 200 -17.61 -0.64 4.03
CA ILE A 200 -16.31 -1.33 4.00
C ILE A 200 -16.03 -1.93 5.38
N GLY A 201 -15.61 -3.20 5.41
CA GLY A 201 -15.27 -3.90 6.65
C GLY A 201 -16.47 -4.30 7.50
N SER A 202 -17.70 -4.22 6.97
CA SER A 202 -18.88 -4.75 7.67
C SER A 202 -18.67 -6.22 8.04
N PRO A 203 -18.94 -6.61 9.30
CA PRO A 203 -18.89 -8.01 9.70
C PRO A 203 -19.94 -8.78 8.90
N GLY A 204 -19.57 -9.95 8.40
CA GLY A 204 -20.45 -10.76 7.55
C GLY A 204 -19.70 -11.89 6.85
N PRO A 205 -20.37 -12.62 5.96
CA PRO A 205 -19.84 -13.84 5.35
C PRO A 205 -18.73 -13.57 4.34
N PHE A 206 -18.53 -12.31 3.95
CA PHE A 206 -17.44 -11.86 3.08
C PHE A 206 -16.26 -11.24 3.82
N LEU A 207 -16.29 -11.21 5.16
CA LEU A 207 -15.20 -10.65 5.95
C LEU A 207 -13.89 -11.38 5.64
N GLY A 208 -12.84 -10.63 5.32
CA GLY A 208 -11.54 -11.18 4.93
C GLY A 208 -11.45 -11.64 3.47
N PHE A 209 -12.55 -11.67 2.72
CA PHE A 209 -12.52 -11.97 1.29
C PHE A 209 -12.35 -10.71 0.44
N GLY A 210 -11.57 -10.86 -0.62
CA GLY A 210 -11.43 -9.89 -1.68
C GLY A 210 -12.54 -9.98 -2.74
N THR A 211 -12.64 -8.97 -3.60
CA THR A 211 -13.59 -8.97 -4.72
C THR A 211 -12.92 -9.40 -6.04
N PRO A 212 -13.62 -10.09 -6.96
CA PRO A 212 -14.93 -10.69 -6.74
C PRO A 212 -14.83 -11.95 -5.87
N CYS A 213 -15.88 -12.23 -5.10
CA CYS A 213 -16.05 -13.49 -4.37
C CYS A 213 -17.52 -13.87 -4.45
N ALA A 214 -17.86 -15.15 -4.52
CA ALA A 214 -19.25 -15.58 -4.52
C ALA A 214 -19.50 -16.77 -3.60
N LEU A 215 -20.67 -16.76 -2.98
CA LEU A 215 -21.18 -17.82 -2.12
C LEU A 215 -22.48 -18.34 -2.73
N HIS A 216 -22.57 -19.65 -2.91
CA HIS A 216 -23.83 -20.32 -3.21
C HIS A 216 -24.48 -20.73 -1.90
N ILE A 217 -25.63 -20.14 -1.62
CA ILE A 217 -26.34 -20.26 -0.35
C ILE A 217 -27.65 -21.01 -0.63
N GLY A 218 -27.85 -22.12 0.06
CA GLY A 218 -29.05 -22.92 -0.03
C GLY A 218 -30.27 -22.22 0.57
N ALA A 219 -31.45 -22.76 0.26
CA ALA A 219 -32.73 -22.27 0.80
C ALA A 219 -32.80 -22.27 2.35
N ASP A 220 -32.03 -23.12 3.00
CA ASP A 220 -31.90 -23.19 4.46
C ASP A 220 -30.91 -22.16 5.05
N GLY A 221 -30.29 -21.33 4.20
CA GLY A 221 -29.28 -20.35 4.58
C GLY A 221 -27.89 -20.93 4.80
N ARG A 222 -27.65 -22.20 4.46
CA ARG A 222 -26.33 -22.84 4.57
C ARG A 222 -25.56 -22.76 3.26
N LEU A 223 -24.24 -22.80 3.35
CA LEU A 223 -23.38 -22.80 2.16
C LEU A 223 -23.56 -24.12 1.38
N ALA A 224 -23.99 -24.03 0.13
CA ALA A 224 -24.32 -25.19 -0.71
C ALA A 224 -23.19 -25.62 -1.66
N ASP A 225 -22.18 -24.78 -1.87
CA ASP A 225 -20.99 -25.06 -2.68
C ASP A 225 -19.75 -24.39 -2.10
N GLU A 226 -18.56 -24.78 -2.56
CA GLU A 226 -17.31 -24.12 -2.14
C GLU A 226 -17.34 -22.62 -2.46
N PRO A 227 -16.83 -21.74 -1.58
CA PRO A 227 -16.69 -20.33 -1.88
C PRO A 227 -15.86 -20.11 -3.16
N ALA A 228 -16.42 -19.34 -4.09
CA ALA A 228 -15.76 -19.02 -5.34
C ALA A 228 -14.97 -17.72 -5.18
N HIS A 229 -13.64 -17.79 -5.33
CA HIS A 229 -12.76 -16.63 -5.19
C HIS A 229 -12.22 -16.18 -6.54
N GLY A 230 -12.43 -14.89 -6.82
CA GLY A 230 -11.96 -14.15 -7.98
C GLY A 230 -12.66 -14.48 -9.29
N ASN A 231 -12.25 -13.79 -10.36
CA ASN A 231 -13.03 -13.67 -11.60
C ASN A 231 -13.38 -15.03 -12.23
N LEU A 232 -12.43 -15.95 -12.28
CA LEU A 232 -12.63 -17.26 -12.91
C LEU A 232 -13.61 -18.15 -12.14
N LYS A 233 -13.37 -18.37 -10.85
CA LYS A 233 -14.20 -19.28 -10.04
C LYS A 233 -15.61 -18.74 -9.85
N VAL A 234 -15.77 -17.42 -9.76
CA VAL A 234 -17.10 -16.79 -9.64
C VAL A 234 -17.94 -17.07 -10.89
N LEU A 235 -17.36 -16.93 -12.09
CA LEU A 235 -18.06 -17.27 -13.32
C LEU A 235 -18.30 -18.77 -13.47
N GLU A 236 -17.35 -19.62 -13.08
CA GLU A 236 -17.53 -21.07 -13.08
C GLU A 236 -18.71 -21.49 -12.21
N LEU A 237 -18.81 -20.95 -10.99
CA LEU A 237 -19.93 -21.18 -10.09
C LEU A 237 -21.23 -20.66 -10.70
N ALA A 238 -21.25 -19.43 -11.21
CA ALA A 238 -22.44 -18.85 -11.82
C ALA A 238 -22.93 -19.68 -13.03
N ARG A 239 -22.03 -20.16 -13.89
CA ARG A 239 -22.36 -21.05 -15.03
C ARG A 239 -22.93 -22.39 -14.57
N LYS A 240 -22.28 -23.02 -13.58
CA LYS A 240 -22.74 -24.28 -12.97
C LYS A 240 -24.18 -24.14 -12.49
N LEU A 241 -24.46 -23.08 -11.74
CA LEU A 241 -25.78 -22.76 -11.20
C LEU A 241 -26.80 -22.41 -12.28
N ALA A 242 -26.38 -21.70 -13.33
CA ALA A 242 -27.20 -21.37 -14.49
C ALA A 242 -27.45 -22.56 -15.44
N GLY A 243 -26.86 -23.74 -15.19
CA GLY A 243 -26.94 -24.89 -16.09
C GLY A 243 -26.27 -24.64 -17.45
N VAL A 244 -25.35 -23.67 -17.52
CA VAL A 244 -24.60 -23.34 -18.73
C VAL A 244 -23.31 -24.14 -18.72
N PRO A 245 -23.02 -24.92 -19.77
CA PRO A 245 -21.76 -25.64 -19.84
C PRO A 245 -20.58 -24.66 -19.78
N ALA A 246 -19.52 -25.08 -19.10
CA ALA A 246 -18.25 -24.36 -19.14
C ALA A 246 -17.87 -24.11 -20.62
N PRO A 247 -17.28 -22.96 -20.94
CA PRO A 247 -16.82 -22.73 -22.29
C PRO A 247 -15.81 -23.85 -22.60
N ALA A 248 -15.79 -24.36 -23.83
CA ALA A 248 -14.68 -25.19 -24.26
C ALA A 248 -13.41 -24.42 -23.90
N ALA A 249 -12.52 -25.03 -23.11
CA ALA A 249 -11.37 -24.34 -22.54
C ALA A 249 -10.68 -23.57 -23.67
N GLU A 250 -10.92 -22.26 -23.75
CA GLU A 250 -10.20 -21.42 -24.68
C GLU A 250 -8.74 -21.66 -24.31
N ALA A 251 -7.93 -21.97 -25.32
CA ALA A 251 -6.53 -22.21 -25.11
C ALA A 251 -5.99 -20.98 -24.39
N ARG A 252 -5.85 -21.08 -23.06
CA ARG A 252 -5.18 -20.05 -22.26
C ARG A 252 -3.91 -19.77 -23.06
N PRO A 253 -3.59 -18.51 -23.39
CA PRO A 253 -2.29 -18.24 -23.96
C PRO A 253 -1.28 -18.86 -22.99
N GLN A 254 -0.66 -19.99 -23.37
CA GLN A 254 0.05 -20.91 -22.45
C GLN A 254 1.31 -20.26 -21.82
N ARG A 255 1.49 -18.95 -22.02
CA ARG A 255 2.64 -18.13 -21.68
C ARG A 255 2.30 -16.74 -21.14
N ALA A 256 1.04 -16.32 -21.09
CA ALA A 256 0.72 -14.97 -20.59
C ALA A 256 0.71 -14.92 -19.06
N LEU A 257 1.49 -14.03 -18.48
CA LEU A 257 1.47 -13.70 -17.06
C LEU A 257 0.53 -12.52 -16.81
N TYR A 258 -0.06 -12.42 -15.62
CA TYR A 258 -0.95 -11.31 -15.27
C TYR A 258 -0.44 -10.62 -14.02
N LEU A 259 -0.41 -9.28 -14.02
CA LEU A 259 0.09 -8.49 -12.89
C LEU A 259 -0.75 -8.63 -11.62
N LEU A 260 -2.04 -8.94 -11.78
CA LEU A 260 -2.95 -9.10 -10.66
C LEU A 260 -2.99 -10.54 -10.12
N ASN A 261 -2.15 -11.46 -10.59
CA ASN A 261 -2.23 -12.90 -10.31
C ASN A 261 -1.91 -13.25 -8.84
N THR A 262 -2.77 -12.86 -7.91
CA THR A 262 -3.06 -13.66 -6.72
C THR A 262 -3.79 -14.91 -7.22
N GLU A 263 -3.37 -16.10 -6.82
CA GLU A 263 -4.06 -17.34 -7.18
C GLU A 263 -5.58 -17.18 -6.93
N GLY A 264 -6.37 -17.09 -7.99
CA GLY A 264 -7.82 -16.87 -7.92
C GLY A 264 -8.32 -15.60 -8.60
N GLY A 265 -7.53 -14.53 -8.75
CA GLY A 265 -7.99 -13.30 -9.43
C GLY A 265 -8.86 -12.39 -8.56
N SER A 266 -8.37 -12.08 -7.35
CA SER A 266 -9.08 -11.32 -6.32
C SER A 266 -8.30 -10.06 -5.90
N CYS A 267 -9.01 -8.94 -5.76
CA CYS A 267 -8.50 -7.69 -5.19
C CYS A 267 -8.65 -7.72 -3.66
N ALA A 268 -7.65 -7.21 -2.94
CA ALA A 268 -7.73 -7.02 -1.49
C ALA A 268 -8.98 -6.21 -1.07
N PRO A 269 -9.47 -6.34 0.18
CA PRO A 269 -10.65 -5.61 0.66
C PRO A 269 -10.53 -4.11 0.38
N ALA A 270 -11.58 -3.52 -0.19
CA ALA A 270 -11.56 -2.14 -0.65
C ALA A 270 -11.18 -1.18 0.49
N SER A 271 -10.32 -0.20 0.18
CA SER A 271 -10.11 1.00 1.00
C SER A 271 -10.88 2.15 0.36
N LYS A 272 -11.38 3.10 1.17
CA LYS A 272 -12.21 4.30 0.87
C LYS A 272 -12.54 4.59 -0.62
N PRO A 273 -13.80 4.93 -0.96
CA PRO A 273 -14.19 5.25 -2.33
C PRO A 273 -13.35 6.40 -2.89
N GLY A 274 -12.72 6.16 -4.04
CA GLY A 274 -11.97 7.16 -4.80
C GLY A 274 -12.87 8.09 -5.59
N PRO A 275 -12.31 9.00 -6.41
CA PRO A 275 -13.10 9.85 -7.29
C PRO A 275 -13.94 9.01 -8.27
N THR A 276 -15.20 9.42 -8.47
CA THR A 276 -16.11 8.79 -9.42
C THR A 276 -15.69 9.14 -10.85
N ILE A 277 -14.82 8.31 -11.42
CA ILE A 277 -14.44 8.37 -12.83
C ILE A 277 -15.22 7.27 -13.54
N GLU A 278 -16.03 7.66 -14.52
CA GLU A 278 -16.58 6.72 -15.48
C GLU A 278 -15.47 6.32 -16.43
N TRP A 279 -15.10 5.04 -16.42
CA TRP A 279 -14.10 4.48 -17.32
C TRP A 279 -14.76 4.08 -18.63
N ALA A 280 -14.28 4.62 -19.76
CA ALA A 280 -14.82 4.36 -21.08
C ALA A 280 -14.45 2.97 -21.63
N GLY A 281 -13.43 2.32 -21.06
CA GLY A 281 -13.07 0.96 -21.41
C GLY A 281 -11.69 0.56 -20.91
N ARG A 282 -11.16 -0.52 -21.51
CA ARG A 282 -9.88 -1.13 -21.14
C ARG A 282 -9.07 -1.50 -22.38
N ARG A 283 -7.75 -1.32 -22.31
CA ARG A 283 -6.76 -1.86 -23.25
C ARG A 283 -5.97 -2.98 -22.59
N ILE A 284 -5.69 -4.07 -23.29
CA ILE A 284 -4.75 -5.08 -22.81
C ILE A 284 -3.46 -4.93 -23.58
N ILE A 285 -2.39 -4.65 -22.87
CA ILE A 285 -1.08 -4.35 -23.44
C ILE A 285 -0.12 -5.50 -23.11
N PRO A 286 0.46 -6.17 -24.13
CA PRO A 286 1.46 -7.19 -23.91
C PRO A 286 2.82 -6.55 -23.59
N ILE A 287 3.40 -6.88 -22.44
CA ILE A 287 4.69 -6.34 -21.98
C ILE A 287 5.53 -7.49 -21.43
N GLU A 288 6.63 -7.84 -22.09
CA GLU A 288 7.58 -8.88 -21.64
C GLU A 288 6.92 -10.22 -21.23
N GLY A 289 5.86 -10.63 -21.94
CA GLY A 289 5.10 -11.86 -21.63
C GLY A 289 3.96 -11.68 -20.63
N TYR A 290 3.78 -10.48 -20.07
CA TYR A 290 2.61 -10.12 -19.28
C TYR A 290 1.51 -9.53 -20.15
N HIS A 291 0.25 -9.83 -19.84
CA HIS A 291 -0.91 -9.13 -20.36
C HIS A 291 -1.44 -8.17 -19.30
N VAL A 292 -1.24 -6.87 -19.54
CA VAL A 292 -1.57 -5.81 -18.59
C VAL A 292 -2.86 -5.10 -19.01
N GLY A 293 -3.92 -5.21 -18.21
CA GLY A 293 -5.14 -4.44 -18.42
C GLY A 293 -5.01 -3.01 -17.89
N LEU A 294 -5.16 -2.03 -18.78
CA LEU A 294 -5.19 -0.60 -18.48
C LEU A 294 -6.58 -0.01 -18.77
N GLY A 295 -7.25 0.50 -17.74
CA GLY A 295 -8.48 1.26 -17.91
C GLY A 295 -8.21 2.66 -18.46
N TYR A 296 -9.11 3.18 -19.29
CA TYR A 296 -9.02 4.54 -19.85
C TYR A 296 -10.36 5.27 -19.73
N ASP A 297 -10.33 6.58 -19.59
CA ASP A 297 -11.53 7.42 -19.42
C ASP A 297 -12.10 7.96 -20.74
N SER A 298 -11.35 7.91 -21.84
CA SER A 298 -11.78 8.42 -23.15
C SER A 298 -11.06 7.71 -24.31
N PRO A 299 -11.62 7.76 -25.54
CA PRO A 299 -10.92 7.26 -26.74
C PRO A 299 -9.56 7.93 -26.99
N MET A 300 -9.42 9.21 -26.63
CA MET A 300 -8.16 9.94 -26.74
C MET A 300 -7.11 9.37 -25.77
N THR A 301 -7.49 9.12 -24.51
CA THR A 301 -6.59 8.46 -23.55
C THR A 301 -6.18 7.08 -24.05
N ALA A 302 -7.10 6.32 -24.65
CA ALA A 302 -6.78 5.03 -25.26
C ALA A 302 -5.75 5.15 -26.39
N ASN A 303 -5.92 6.10 -27.30
CA ASN A 303 -4.95 6.33 -28.40
C ASN A 303 -3.57 6.72 -27.86
N ILE A 304 -3.49 7.57 -26.83
CA ILE A 304 -2.21 7.93 -26.20
C ILE A 304 -1.53 6.71 -25.58
N LEU A 305 -2.30 5.80 -24.96
CA LEU A 305 -1.76 4.55 -24.44
C LEU A 305 -1.28 3.64 -25.58
N ASP A 306 -2.05 3.52 -26.66
CA ASP A 306 -1.67 2.72 -27.83
C ASP A 306 -0.35 3.25 -28.46
N ASP A 307 -0.21 4.58 -28.59
CA ASP A 307 1.02 5.24 -29.07
C ASP A 307 2.19 5.08 -28.08
N LEU A 308 1.92 5.13 -26.77
CA LEU A 308 2.95 5.03 -25.74
C LEU A 308 3.64 3.68 -25.74
N PHE A 309 2.91 2.58 -25.95
CA PHE A 309 3.48 1.24 -25.86
C PHE A 309 3.94 0.69 -27.22
N GLU A 310 3.63 1.36 -28.34
CA GLU A 310 3.92 0.92 -29.72
C GLU A 310 3.48 -0.52 -30.06
N SER A 311 2.71 -1.13 -29.16
CA SER A 311 2.27 -2.52 -29.22
C SER A 311 0.81 -2.56 -29.63
N GLN A 312 0.44 -3.52 -30.47
CA GLN A 312 -0.97 -3.76 -30.72
C GLN A 312 -1.63 -4.32 -29.47
N ALA A 313 -2.65 -3.61 -28.98
CA ALA A 313 -3.49 -4.10 -27.91
C ALA A 313 -4.06 -5.48 -28.29
N VAL A 314 -4.07 -6.41 -27.34
CA VAL A 314 -4.58 -7.76 -27.53
C VAL A 314 -5.97 -7.89 -26.92
N VAL A 315 -6.72 -8.91 -27.35
CA VAL A 315 -7.97 -9.29 -26.70
C VAL A 315 -7.64 -10.40 -25.72
N ASP A 316 -7.71 -10.08 -24.43
CA ASP A 316 -7.60 -11.07 -23.36
C ASP A 316 -8.57 -10.70 -22.23
N HIS A 317 -9.62 -11.51 -22.08
CA HIS A 317 -10.65 -11.30 -21.09
C HIS A 317 -10.17 -11.59 -19.67
N LEU A 318 -9.11 -12.40 -19.51
CA LEU A 318 -8.53 -12.76 -18.21
C LEU A 318 -7.68 -11.63 -17.62
N ALA A 319 -7.15 -10.75 -18.47
CA ALA A 319 -6.32 -9.63 -18.04
C ALA A 319 -7.17 -8.54 -17.35
N GLY A 320 -7.29 -8.63 -16.03
CA GLY A 320 -7.95 -7.61 -15.20
C GLY A 320 -7.34 -6.22 -15.32
N GLN A 321 -8.13 -5.20 -14.97
CA GLN A 321 -7.66 -3.82 -14.93
C GLN A 321 -6.69 -3.60 -13.76
N SER A 322 -5.40 -3.60 -14.06
CA SER A 322 -4.31 -3.43 -13.08
C SER A 322 -4.15 -1.96 -12.68
N TYR A 323 -4.27 -1.07 -13.65
CA TYR A 323 -4.20 0.38 -13.49
C TYR A 323 -5.28 1.06 -14.34
N ALA A 324 -5.57 2.30 -14.03
CA ALA A 324 -6.46 3.14 -14.84
C ALA A 324 -5.84 4.52 -15.04
N VAL A 325 -5.97 5.07 -16.25
CA VAL A 325 -5.41 6.37 -16.61
C VAL A 325 -6.52 7.27 -17.15
N ALA A 326 -6.58 8.50 -16.63
CA ALA A 326 -7.42 9.56 -17.17
C ALA A 326 -6.55 10.74 -17.61
N LEU A 327 -6.60 11.15 -18.88
CA LEU A 327 -5.79 12.25 -19.44
C LEU A 327 -6.70 13.38 -19.93
N ARG A 328 -7.19 14.19 -18.99
CA ARG A 328 -8.22 15.23 -19.23
C ARG A 328 -7.67 16.59 -19.62
N ALA A 329 -6.40 16.87 -19.29
CA ALA A 329 -5.81 18.19 -19.53
C ALA A 329 -5.54 18.49 -21.02
N THR A 330 -5.55 17.47 -21.89
CA THR A 330 -5.31 17.60 -23.33
C THR A 330 -6.54 18.07 -24.12
N THR A 331 -7.74 17.99 -23.53
CA THR A 331 -8.99 18.51 -24.12
C THR A 331 -9.39 19.82 -23.45
N ARG A 332 -9.00 20.97 -24.03
CA ARG A 332 -9.65 22.24 -23.68
C ARG A 332 -11.03 22.28 -24.31
N SER A 333 -12.06 21.90 -23.55
CA SER A 333 -13.41 22.41 -23.82
C SER A 333 -13.67 23.59 -22.88
N PRO A 334 -13.96 24.81 -23.39
CA PRO A 334 -14.07 26.03 -22.59
C PRO A 334 -15.31 26.10 -21.66
N GLU A 335 -16.17 25.06 -21.62
CA GLU A 335 -17.50 25.16 -21.00
C GLU A 335 -17.70 24.38 -19.68
N SER A 336 -16.73 23.57 -19.20
CA SER A 336 -16.87 22.86 -17.91
C SER A 336 -16.01 23.49 -16.81
N ASP A 337 -16.53 24.54 -16.19
CA ASP A 337 -15.81 25.42 -15.26
C ASP A 337 -15.81 24.90 -13.80
N GLY A 338 -14.89 23.98 -13.52
CA GLY A 338 -14.52 23.59 -12.16
C GLY A 338 -12.99 23.45 -12.05
N PRO A 339 -12.31 24.04 -11.05
CA PRO A 339 -10.85 24.00 -10.93
C PRO A 339 -10.25 22.60 -10.73
N SER A 340 -11.08 21.60 -10.41
CA SER A 340 -10.70 20.21 -10.14
C SER A 340 -10.94 19.22 -11.30
N SER A 341 -11.69 19.57 -12.36
CA SER A 341 -12.08 18.64 -13.43
C SER A 341 -10.99 18.37 -14.48
N ASN A 342 -9.94 19.19 -14.53
CA ASN A 342 -8.92 19.18 -15.59
C ASN A 342 -7.60 18.50 -15.19
N LEU A 343 -7.62 17.58 -14.22
CA LEU A 343 -6.42 16.88 -13.77
C LEU A 343 -6.32 15.49 -14.39
N ASN A 344 -5.12 15.12 -14.79
CA ASN A 344 -4.78 13.78 -15.22
C ASN A 344 -4.59 12.89 -13.99
N LEU A 345 -5.00 11.63 -14.08
CA LEU A 345 -5.04 10.70 -12.96
C LEU A 345 -4.43 9.37 -13.33
N LEU A 346 -3.61 8.83 -12.44
CA LEU A 346 -3.27 7.41 -12.38
C LEU A 346 -3.97 6.82 -11.17
N THR A 347 -4.76 5.77 -11.37
CA THR A 347 -5.40 5.05 -10.27
C THR A 347 -5.07 3.56 -10.29
N ARG A 348 -5.15 2.94 -9.12
CA ARG A 348 -5.08 1.49 -8.94
C ARG A 348 -6.18 1.10 -7.96
N TRP A 349 -7.09 0.22 -8.40
CA TRP A 349 -8.21 -0.25 -7.58
C TRP A 349 -9.06 0.89 -6.99
N GLY A 350 -9.28 1.95 -7.78
CA GLY A 350 -10.00 3.16 -7.35
C GLY A 350 -9.17 4.14 -6.52
N GLN A 351 -8.01 3.75 -6.00
CA GLN A 351 -7.12 4.65 -5.27
C GLN A 351 -6.33 5.52 -6.25
N VAL A 352 -6.37 6.85 -6.06
CA VAL A 352 -5.53 7.79 -6.82
C VAL A 352 -4.08 7.63 -6.36
N LEU A 353 -3.21 7.27 -7.30
CA LEU A 353 -1.77 7.16 -7.08
C LEU A 353 -1.03 8.42 -7.48
N VAL A 354 -1.44 9.03 -8.59
CA VAL A 354 -0.87 10.29 -9.10
C VAL A 354 -2.00 11.16 -9.63
N ARG A 355 -1.93 12.45 -9.29
CA ARG A 355 -2.83 13.48 -9.79
C ARG A 355 -2.01 14.65 -10.28
N SER A 356 -2.08 14.96 -11.57
CA SER A 356 -1.19 15.96 -12.17
C SER A 356 -1.83 16.71 -13.31
N ARG A 357 -1.43 17.97 -13.50
CA ARG A 357 -1.69 18.74 -14.72
C ARG A 357 -0.81 18.31 -15.89
N TYR A 358 0.29 17.61 -15.60
CA TYR A 358 1.23 17.08 -16.58
C TYR A 358 0.87 15.62 -16.87
N ALA A 359 0.47 15.35 -18.12
CA ALA A 359 0.13 13.99 -18.55
C ALA A 359 1.39 13.11 -18.55
N SER A 360 2.56 13.67 -18.88
CA SER A 360 3.81 12.92 -18.87
C SER A 360 4.17 12.36 -17.50
N ARG A 361 3.79 13.07 -16.41
CA ARG A 361 4.02 12.62 -15.03
C ARG A 361 3.18 11.39 -14.69
N VAL A 362 1.89 11.42 -15.05
CA VAL A 362 0.96 10.29 -14.89
C VAL A 362 1.43 9.07 -15.68
N LEU A 363 1.82 9.26 -16.93
CA LEU A 363 2.31 8.18 -17.79
C LEU A 363 3.65 7.61 -17.32
N ARG A 364 4.59 8.46 -16.89
CA ARG A 364 5.88 8.00 -16.34
C ARG A 364 5.69 7.22 -15.04
N ALA A 365 4.78 7.68 -14.17
CA ALA A 365 4.42 6.95 -12.96
C ALA A 365 3.81 5.59 -13.26
N LEU A 366 2.94 5.48 -14.27
CA LEU A 366 2.43 4.21 -14.74
C LEU A 366 3.59 3.30 -15.17
N LEU A 367 4.47 3.80 -16.03
CA LEU A 367 5.58 3.02 -16.58
C LEU A 367 6.56 2.52 -15.51
N TRP A 368 6.93 3.35 -14.54
CA TRP A 368 7.76 2.90 -13.40
C TRP A 368 7.07 1.80 -12.61
N ARG A 369 5.78 1.95 -12.31
CA ARG A 369 5.03 0.94 -11.56
C ARG A 369 4.89 -0.38 -12.30
N LEU A 370 4.70 -0.34 -13.61
CA LEU A 370 4.73 -1.52 -14.46
C LEU A 370 6.13 -2.16 -14.45
N GLY A 371 7.17 -1.34 -14.60
CA GLY A 371 8.57 -1.76 -14.50
C GLY A 371 8.85 -2.50 -13.21
N ASP A 372 8.50 -1.91 -12.06
CA ASP A 372 8.72 -2.48 -10.73
C ASP A 372 8.02 -3.84 -10.52
N GLN A 373 6.92 -4.10 -11.25
CA GLN A 373 6.15 -5.33 -11.11
C GLN A 373 6.51 -6.41 -12.13
N ILE A 374 6.97 -6.02 -13.31
CA ILE A 374 7.32 -6.92 -14.42
C ILE A 374 8.80 -7.27 -14.37
N THR A 375 9.64 -6.28 -14.11
CA THR A 375 11.08 -6.36 -14.17
C THR A 375 11.65 -6.03 -12.80
N PRO A 376 12.10 -7.03 -12.01
CA PRO A 376 12.73 -6.77 -10.72
C PRO A 376 13.85 -5.73 -10.85
N ALA A 377 13.84 -4.74 -9.96
CA ALA A 377 14.88 -3.71 -9.94
C ALA A 377 16.26 -4.35 -9.77
N PRO A 378 17.24 -4.06 -10.64
CA PRO A 378 18.55 -4.66 -10.55
C PRO A 378 19.30 -4.21 -9.30
N THR A 379 20.03 -5.12 -8.67
CA THR A 379 21.00 -4.75 -7.62
C THR A 379 22.22 -4.11 -8.28
N VAL A 380 22.50 -2.85 -7.93
CA VAL A 380 23.66 -2.11 -8.43
C VAL A 380 24.71 -2.02 -7.33
N PRO A 381 25.94 -2.55 -7.53
CA PRO A 381 27.00 -2.46 -6.53
C PRO A 381 27.27 -1.01 -6.10
N GLY A 382 27.35 -0.80 -4.77
CA GLY A 382 27.59 0.54 -4.19
C GLY A 382 26.34 1.43 -4.11
N GLN A 383 25.17 0.94 -4.52
CA GLN A 383 23.90 1.65 -4.41
C GLN A 383 22.91 0.89 -3.53
N LEU A 384 22.09 1.64 -2.78
CA LEU A 384 20.94 1.09 -2.05
C LEU A 384 19.69 1.23 -2.91
N LEU A 385 18.96 0.14 -3.14
CA LEU A 385 17.60 0.22 -3.69
C LEU A 385 16.66 0.62 -2.55
N VAL A 386 15.97 1.75 -2.70
CA VAL A 386 15.15 2.34 -1.65
C VAL A 386 13.72 2.55 -2.12
N ARG A 387 12.76 2.12 -1.30
CA ARG A 387 11.33 2.41 -1.45
C ARG A 387 10.97 3.66 -0.64
N ALA A 388 11.05 4.80 -1.30
CA ALA A 388 10.77 6.11 -0.73
C ALA A 388 10.09 7.00 -1.77
N THR A 389 9.58 8.16 -1.37
CA THR A 389 9.08 9.18 -2.30
C THR A 389 10.12 10.29 -2.46
N PRO A 390 10.82 10.36 -3.61
CA PRO A 390 11.73 11.46 -3.87
C PRO A 390 11.00 12.79 -4.00
N ALA A 391 11.56 13.83 -3.39
CA ALA A 391 11.07 15.19 -3.48
C ALA A 391 12.22 16.13 -3.87
N LYS A 392 12.02 16.92 -4.92
CA LYS A 392 12.95 17.94 -5.39
C LYS A 392 12.64 19.28 -4.74
N VAL A 393 13.66 19.88 -4.16
CA VAL A 393 13.58 21.19 -3.51
C VAL A 393 14.72 22.05 -4.04
N GLY A 394 14.39 22.98 -4.95
CA GLY A 394 15.39 23.73 -5.71
C GLY A 394 16.30 22.79 -6.52
N GLY A 395 17.60 22.79 -6.20
CA GLY A 395 18.62 21.94 -6.85
C GLY A 395 18.96 20.65 -6.11
N ARG A 396 18.26 20.33 -5.01
CA ARG A 396 18.56 19.18 -4.14
C ARG A 396 17.39 18.20 -4.10
N MET A 397 17.67 16.96 -3.70
CA MET A 397 16.66 15.94 -3.45
C MET A 397 16.59 15.59 -1.97
N VAL A 398 15.36 15.33 -1.53
CA VAL A 398 15.02 14.81 -0.22
C VAL A 398 14.28 13.50 -0.43
N LEU A 399 14.57 12.50 0.39
CA LEU A 399 13.76 11.28 0.44
C LEU A 399 12.69 11.42 1.52
N LEU A 400 11.44 11.09 1.18
CA LEU A 400 10.33 11.05 2.11
C LEU A 400 9.82 9.61 2.25
N GLN A 401 9.06 9.32 3.30
CA GLN A 401 8.44 8.01 3.50
C GLN A 401 7.66 7.56 2.24
N PRO A 402 7.63 6.25 1.95
CA PRO A 402 6.79 5.74 0.88
C PRO A 402 5.31 5.97 1.20
N GLY A 403 4.47 5.96 0.17
CA GLY A 403 3.03 5.96 0.36
C GLY A 403 2.38 7.32 0.59
N LEU A 404 3.08 8.43 0.32
CA LEU A 404 2.52 9.79 0.48
C LEU A 404 1.24 10.04 -0.33
N HIS A 405 0.98 9.28 -1.38
CA HIS A 405 -0.29 9.31 -2.12
C HIS A 405 -1.52 9.00 -1.26
N ILE A 406 -1.35 8.37 -0.09
CA ILE A 406 -2.43 8.13 0.89
C ILE A 406 -2.88 9.42 1.57
N LEU A 407 -1.99 10.42 1.68
CA LEU A 407 -2.28 11.65 2.43
C LEU A 407 -3.33 12.55 1.78
N ALA A 408 -3.89 12.14 0.63
CA ALA A 408 -5.01 12.75 -0.08
C ALA A 408 -4.63 13.75 -1.17
N ASP A 409 -5.69 14.31 -1.78
CA ASP A 409 -5.67 15.05 -3.03
C ASP A 409 -4.96 16.41 -2.97
N ARG A 410 -4.71 16.97 -1.79
CA ARG A 410 -4.27 18.37 -1.62
C ARG A 410 -2.79 18.49 -1.27
N LEU A 411 -2.16 17.40 -0.82
CA LEU A 411 -0.74 17.39 -0.47
C LEU A 411 0.15 17.99 -1.57
N GLN A 412 -0.04 17.56 -2.82
CA GLN A 412 0.83 17.99 -3.91
C GLN A 412 0.71 19.49 -4.23
N PRO A 413 -0.49 20.08 -4.39
CA PRO A 413 -0.62 21.53 -4.51
C PRO A 413 0.03 22.31 -3.36
N LEU A 414 -0.10 21.82 -2.12
CA LEU A 414 0.53 22.46 -0.95
C LEU A 414 2.06 22.39 -1.02
N LEU A 415 2.62 21.25 -1.41
CA LEU A 415 4.07 21.09 -1.64
C LEU A 415 4.57 22.00 -2.77
N ALA A 416 3.86 22.07 -3.88
CA ALA A 416 4.22 22.90 -5.02
C ALA A 416 4.26 24.40 -4.66
N GLN A 417 3.33 24.87 -3.81
CA GLN A 417 3.34 26.24 -3.28
C GLN A 417 4.58 26.55 -2.45
N ARG A 418 5.23 25.53 -1.88
CA ARG A 418 6.47 25.63 -1.09
C ARG A 418 7.71 25.27 -1.91
N GLY A 419 7.61 25.16 -3.23
CA GLY A 419 8.75 24.87 -4.10
C GLY A 419 9.19 23.39 -4.09
N VAL A 420 8.34 22.48 -3.60
CA VAL A 420 8.63 21.05 -3.51
C VAL A 420 7.91 20.29 -4.62
N ALA A 421 8.67 19.57 -5.46
CA ALA A 421 8.14 18.75 -6.54
C ALA A 421 8.39 17.26 -6.27
N LEU A 422 7.35 16.42 -6.34
CA LEU A 422 7.50 14.98 -6.12
C LEU A 422 7.93 14.25 -7.40
N ALA A 423 8.72 13.18 -7.23
CA ALA A 423 8.88 12.15 -8.23
C ALA A 423 8.02 10.93 -7.85
N ASP A 424 7.29 10.38 -8.82
CA ASP A 424 6.31 9.32 -8.57
C ASP A 424 6.86 7.90 -8.81
N THR A 425 8.18 7.74 -8.83
CA THR A 425 8.82 6.42 -8.88
C THR A 425 8.55 5.66 -7.57
N THR A 426 8.33 4.34 -7.64
CA THR A 426 8.16 3.52 -6.42
C THR A 426 9.49 3.26 -5.74
N TYR A 427 10.53 3.03 -6.54
CA TYR A 427 11.88 2.76 -6.09
C TYR A 427 12.87 3.75 -6.72
N CYS A 428 13.91 4.03 -5.97
CA CYS A 428 15.03 4.87 -6.39
C CYS A 428 16.31 4.28 -5.82
N TYR A 429 17.46 4.73 -6.32
CA TYR A 429 18.75 4.28 -5.80
C TYR A 429 19.43 5.40 -5.03
N VAL A 430 20.08 5.06 -3.92
CA VAL A 430 21.00 5.97 -3.24
C VAL A 430 22.42 5.49 -3.52
N ASP A 431 23.19 6.28 -4.26
CA ASP A 431 24.60 6.02 -4.49
C ASP A 431 25.40 6.41 -3.24
N LEU A 432 25.96 5.42 -2.56
CA LEU A 432 26.65 5.62 -1.29
C LEU A 432 27.99 6.33 -1.46
N THR A 433 28.56 6.32 -2.66
CA THR A 433 29.85 6.96 -2.94
C THR A 433 29.65 8.44 -3.25
N THR A 434 28.74 8.76 -4.17
CA THR A 434 28.50 10.14 -4.59
C THR A 434 27.48 10.87 -3.72
N ARG A 435 26.75 10.15 -2.87
CA ARG A 435 25.65 10.66 -2.04
C ARG A 435 24.58 11.31 -2.93
N GLU A 436 24.30 10.64 -4.03
CA GLU A 436 23.30 11.06 -4.98
C GLU A 436 22.10 10.14 -4.90
N LEU A 437 20.93 10.75 -5.02
CA LEU A 437 19.72 10.06 -5.35
C LEU A 437 19.64 9.86 -6.87
N VAL A 438 19.45 8.62 -7.29
CA VAL A 438 19.27 8.24 -8.69
C VAL A 438 17.81 7.85 -8.89
N ILE A 439 17.11 8.67 -9.67
CA ILE A 439 15.78 8.33 -10.18
C ILE A 439 16.03 7.54 -11.48
N PRO A 440 15.64 6.25 -11.54
CA PRO A 440 15.97 5.41 -12.67
C PRO A 440 15.21 5.84 -13.92
N GLU A 441 15.82 5.57 -15.07
CA GLU A 441 15.09 5.57 -16.33
C GLU A 441 13.99 4.51 -16.31
N VAL A 442 12.95 4.73 -17.11
CA VAL A 442 11.88 3.76 -17.27
C VAL A 442 12.43 2.52 -17.99
N SER A 443 12.24 1.34 -17.38
CA SER A 443 12.69 0.06 -17.94
C SER A 443 11.73 -0.51 -18.99
N ILE A 444 10.44 -0.23 -18.86
CA ILE A 444 9.42 -0.73 -19.79
C ILE A 444 9.63 -0.13 -21.18
N PRO A 445 9.67 -0.94 -22.26
CA PRO A 445 9.69 -0.45 -23.63
C PRO A 445 8.51 0.49 -23.90
N HIS A 446 8.79 1.69 -24.38
CA HIS A 446 7.77 2.71 -24.66
C HIS A 446 8.28 3.75 -25.66
N ASN A 447 7.36 4.46 -26.31
CA ASN A 447 7.65 5.61 -27.14
C ASN A 447 7.91 6.86 -26.27
N ALA A 448 9.19 7.23 -26.15
CA ALA A 448 9.60 8.40 -25.37
C ALA A 448 9.13 9.74 -25.98
N SER A 449 8.73 9.81 -27.25
CA SER A 449 8.21 11.05 -27.84
C SER A 449 6.84 11.40 -27.28
N VAL A 450 5.98 10.40 -27.02
CA VAL A 450 4.66 10.60 -26.40
C VAL A 450 4.79 11.36 -25.09
N LEU A 451 5.74 10.99 -24.22
CA LEU A 451 5.98 11.69 -22.95
C LEU A 451 6.41 13.15 -23.13
N LYS A 452 7.05 13.51 -24.25
CA LYS A 452 7.45 14.89 -24.55
C LYS A 452 6.28 15.69 -25.14
N ASP A 453 5.48 15.06 -25.97
CA ASP A 453 4.45 15.72 -26.77
C ASP A 453 3.18 16.02 -25.96
N VAL A 454 2.85 15.18 -24.97
CA VAL A 454 1.62 15.33 -24.18
C VAL A 454 1.58 16.58 -23.28
N ASP A 455 2.73 17.21 -23.02
CA ASP A 455 2.85 18.36 -22.11
C ASP A 455 3.18 19.69 -22.80
N VAL A 456 3.25 19.74 -24.13
CA VAL A 456 3.80 20.88 -24.92
C VAL A 456 3.19 22.25 -24.59
N ASN A 457 1.98 22.28 -24.02
CA ASN A 457 1.27 23.53 -23.68
C ASN A 457 0.83 23.63 -22.21
N VAL A 458 1.44 22.86 -21.31
CA VAL A 458 1.07 22.88 -19.89
C VAL A 458 1.88 23.95 -19.15
N THR A 459 1.21 25.01 -18.73
CA THR A 459 1.75 25.99 -17.77
C THR A 459 0.88 25.99 -16.53
N SER A 460 1.47 25.70 -15.37
CA SER A 460 0.75 25.66 -14.09
C SER A 460 1.45 26.49 -13.04
N ARG A 461 0.68 27.29 -12.29
CA ARG A 461 1.14 27.93 -11.05
C ARG A 461 0.91 27.06 -9.82
N ALA A 462 0.01 26.08 -9.91
CA ALA A 462 -0.41 25.22 -8.81
C ALA A 462 0.38 23.91 -8.74
N GLU A 463 1.26 23.66 -9.71
CA GLU A 463 2.07 22.44 -9.79
C GLU A 463 3.38 22.75 -10.52
N LEU A 464 4.49 22.31 -9.93
CA LEU A 464 5.82 22.44 -10.51
C LEU A 464 6.03 21.42 -11.64
N PRO A 465 6.99 21.67 -12.56
CA PRO A 465 7.32 20.70 -13.59
C PRO A 465 7.69 19.32 -12.99
N PRO A 466 7.33 18.22 -13.66
CA PRO A 466 7.61 16.88 -13.17
C PRO A 466 9.11 16.64 -12.95
N VAL A 467 9.45 15.91 -11.88
CA VAL A 467 10.81 15.43 -11.67
C VAL A 467 11.10 14.31 -12.68
N VAL A 468 12.21 14.42 -13.40
CA VAL A 468 12.63 13.47 -14.44
C VAL A 468 13.67 12.48 -13.90
N PRO A 469 13.91 11.34 -14.58
CA PRO A 469 15.06 10.48 -14.34
C PRO A 469 16.37 11.26 -14.34
N GLY A 470 17.30 10.81 -13.52
CA GLY A 470 18.61 11.45 -13.39
C GLY A 470 19.25 11.22 -12.03
N ARG A 471 20.44 11.81 -11.88
CA ARG A 471 21.21 11.83 -10.64
C ARG A 471 21.10 13.20 -10.00
N TYR A 472 20.86 13.22 -8.71
CA TYR A 472 20.65 14.44 -7.94
C TYR A 472 21.37 14.34 -6.61
N LYS A 473 21.93 15.45 -6.13
CA LYS A 473 22.51 15.48 -4.78
C LYS A 473 21.42 15.17 -3.74
N LEU A 474 21.64 14.13 -2.94
CA LEU A 474 20.80 13.81 -1.79
C LEU A 474 21.20 14.73 -0.64
N ASP A 475 20.23 15.43 -0.09
CA ASP A 475 20.42 16.39 0.99
C ASP A 475 20.00 15.80 2.34
N SER A 476 18.85 15.13 2.36
CA SER A 476 18.26 14.62 3.60
C SER A 476 17.22 13.52 3.36
N TRP A 477 16.86 12.79 4.42
CA TRP A 477 15.86 11.73 4.40
C TRP A 477 14.91 11.85 5.60
N GLY A 478 13.64 12.11 5.32
CA GLY A 478 12.55 12.20 6.27
C GLY A 478 11.67 10.95 6.34
N VAL A 479 11.22 10.60 7.55
CA VAL A 479 10.25 9.52 7.77
C VAL A 479 9.15 9.93 8.74
N ALA A 480 8.01 9.23 8.71
CA ALA A 480 6.94 9.46 9.67
C ALA A 480 7.42 8.98 11.04
N HIS A 481 7.30 9.85 12.04
CA HIS A 481 7.78 9.56 13.38
C HIS A 481 6.84 10.17 14.40
N ARG A 482 6.30 9.33 15.30
CA ARG A 482 5.40 9.80 16.35
C ARG A 482 6.19 10.55 17.41
N SER A 483 5.86 11.82 17.60
CA SER A 483 6.50 12.71 18.57
C SER A 483 5.53 13.81 18.99
N ASP A 484 5.85 14.51 20.08
CA ASP A 484 5.15 15.74 20.46
C ASP A 484 5.62 16.95 19.62
N LEU A 485 6.74 16.80 18.89
CA LEU A 485 7.28 17.79 17.98
C LEU A 485 6.87 17.47 16.54
N SER A 486 6.60 18.49 15.74
CA SER A 486 6.34 18.33 14.31
C SER A 486 7.55 17.81 13.54
N VAL A 487 8.76 18.17 13.99
CA VAL A 487 10.03 17.72 13.42
C VAL A 487 10.97 17.26 14.53
N THR A 488 11.48 16.05 14.38
CA THR A 488 12.55 15.50 15.22
C THR A 488 13.80 15.35 14.38
N ARG A 489 14.92 15.94 14.79
CA ARG A 489 16.21 15.67 14.14
C ARG A 489 16.77 14.37 14.69
N PHE A 490 17.16 13.48 13.80
CA PHE A 490 17.74 12.21 14.18
C PHE A 490 19.25 12.29 14.21
N THR A 491 19.86 11.54 15.12
CA THR A 491 21.26 11.16 14.99
C THR A 491 21.45 10.20 13.81
N PRO A 492 22.69 9.96 13.35
CA PRO A 492 22.93 8.99 12.28
C PRO A 492 22.44 7.57 12.60
N ALA A 493 22.52 7.14 13.87
CA ALA A 493 22.04 5.83 14.29
C ALA A 493 20.50 5.74 14.27
N GLU A 494 19.82 6.79 14.77
CA GLU A 494 18.37 6.91 14.72
C GLU A 494 17.84 6.95 13.30
N ALA A 495 18.46 7.72 12.43
CA ALA A 495 18.09 7.81 11.03
C ALA A 495 18.29 6.47 10.30
N ALA A 496 19.39 5.76 10.57
CA ALA A 496 19.64 4.43 10.02
C ALA A 496 18.58 3.42 10.47
N ALA A 497 18.26 3.36 11.76
CA ALA A 497 17.23 2.48 12.29
C ALA A 497 15.84 2.81 11.73
N ALA A 498 15.51 4.09 11.63
CA ALA A 498 14.20 4.57 11.17
C ALA A 498 13.95 4.33 9.67
N THR A 499 15.01 4.12 8.87
CA THR A 499 14.91 3.98 7.40
C THR A 499 15.24 2.60 6.87
N VAL A 500 15.79 1.70 7.70
CA VAL A 500 16.26 0.37 7.26
C VAL A 500 15.16 -0.46 6.58
N SER A 501 13.91 -0.32 7.01
CA SER A 501 12.75 -1.03 6.45
C SER A 501 12.37 -0.57 5.03
N PHE A 502 12.94 0.54 4.56
CA PHE A 502 12.74 1.05 3.20
C PHE A 502 13.83 0.59 2.23
N VAL A 503 14.88 -0.07 2.70
CA VAL A 503 15.96 -0.59 1.87
C VAL A 503 15.64 -2.00 1.40
N HIS A 504 15.86 -2.27 0.12
CA HIS A 504 15.58 -3.55 -0.52
C HIS A 504 16.85 -4.17 -1.12
N GLY A 505 16.81 -5.49 -1.31
CA GLY A 505 17.88 -6.23 -2.00
C GLY A 505 19.15 -6.42 -1.17
N ILE A 506 19.06 -6.27 0.16
CA ILE A 506 20.14 -6.59 1.10
C ILE A 506 19.60 -7.62 2.08
N ASP A 507 20.27 -8.76 2.19
CA ASP A 507 19.84 -9.85 3.07
C ASP A 507 20.37 -9.68 4.51
N ASP A 508 21.51 -9.00 4.67
CA ASP A 508 22.13 -8.75 5.98
C ASP A 508 21.72 -7.37 6.55
N PRO A 509 20.85 -7.34 7.58
CA PRO A 509 20.39 -6.09 8.19
C PRO A 509 21.53 -5.34 8.88
N VAL A 510 22.53 -6.04 9.41
CA VAL A 510 23.68 -5.43 10.09
C VAL A 510 24.56 -4.68 9.09
N ALA A 511 24.83 -5.29 7.93
CA ALA A 511 25.54 -4.62 6.86
C ALA A 511 24.76 -3.40 6.33
N CYS A 512 23.44 -3.53 6.16
CA CYS A 512 22.55 -2.44 5.73
C CYS A 512 22.63 -1.24 6.69
N LEU A 513 22.48 -1.48 7.99
CA LEU A 513 22.52 -0.44 9.01
C LEU A 513 23.88 0.27 9.11
N ARG A 514 24.99 -0.44 8.87
CA ARG A 514 26.32 0.20 8.76
C ARG A 514 26.45 1.08 7.52
N LEU A 515 25.83 0.70 6.40
CA LEU A 515 25.83 1.54 5.20
C LEU A 515 24.99 2.79 5.42
N LEU A 516 23.79 2.64 6.01
CA LEU A 516 22.92 3.77 6.35
C LEU A 516 23.56 4.69 7.40
N GLY A 517 24.17 4.15 8.45
CA GLY A 517 24.86 4.96 9.47
C GLY A 517 25.99 5.80 8.89
N ARG A 518 26.73 5.28 7.90
CA ARG A 518 27.73 6.06 7.16
C ARG A 518 27.08 7.13 6.30
N LEU A 519 26.02 6.80 5.57
CA LEU A 519 25.27 7.76 4.75
C LEU A 519 24.75 8.94 5.60
N PHE A 520 24.13 8.66 6.74
CA PHE A 520 23.61 9.69 7.65
C PHE A 520 24.69 10.43 8.45
N GLY A 521 25.95 10.00 8.38
CA GLY A 521 27.07 10.84 8.79
C GLY A 521 27.29 12.04 7.85
N ASP A 522 26.72 11.97 6.64
CA ASP A 522 26.94 12.94 5.56
C ASP A 522 25.67 13.68 5.10
N ILE A 523 24.48 13.18 5.44
CA ILE A 523 23.17 13.78 5.12
C ILE A 523 22.31 13.83 6.38
N ASP A 524 21.33 14.73 6.41
CA ASP A 524 20.43 14.84 7.56
C ASP A 524 19.34 13.75 7.54
N GLY A 525 19.08 13.14 8.71
CA GLY A 525 17.90 12.34 8.98
C GLY A 525 16.90 13.09 9.85
N PHE A 526 15.60 12.96 9.56
CA PHE A 526 14.58 13.59 10.40
C PHE A 526 13.26 12.81 10.45
N GLY A 527 12.54 12.96 11.56
CA GLY A 527 11.20 12.48 11.79
C GLY A 527 10.17 13.58 11.56
N LEU A 528 9.06 13.24 10.92
CA LEU A 528 7.91 14.11 10.69
C LEU A 528 6.70 13.58 11.45
N TRP A 529 6.11 14.41 12.30
CA TRP A 529 4.83 14.13 12.94
C TRP A 529 3.75 15.08 12.43
N TYR A 530 2.58 14.50 12.12
CA TYR A 530 1.48 15.22 11.48
C TYR A 530 0.16 14.49 11.71
N ASP A 531 -0.93 15.24 11.64
CA ASP A 531 -2.32 14.80 11.76
C ASP A 531 -3.18 15.18 10.55
N SER A 532 -2.62 15.98 9.64
CA SER A 532 -3.26 16.49 8.41
C SER A 532 -2.23 16.72 7.31
N GLU A 533 -2.70 16.98 6.08
CA GLU A 533 -1.85 17.35 4.94
C GLU A 533 -1.12 18.67 5.19
N GLU A 534 -1.83 19.65 5.75
CA GLU A 534 -1.28 20.96 6.07
C GLU A 534 -0.16 20.87 7.12
N THR A 535 -0.39 20.13 8.22
CA THR A 535 0.65 19.95 9.25
C THR A 535 1.83 19.13 8.76
N TYR A 536 1.61 18.17 7.85
CA TYR A 536 2.71 17.46 7.17
C TYR A 536 3.59 18.43 6.36
N VAL A 537 2.98 19.29 5.55
CA VAL A 537 3.71 20.25 4.72
C VAL A 537 4.46 21.26 5.57
N ASP A 538 3.86 21.77 6.64
CA ASP A 538 4.52 22.69 7.56
C ASP A 538 5.69 22.03 8.30
N ALA A 539 5.54 20.77 8.74
CA ALA A 539 6.63 19.98 9.31
C ALA A 539 7.78 19.80 8.31
N LEU A 540 7.47 19.45 7.05
CA LEU A 540 8.48 19.29 6.01
C LEU A 540 9.21 20.60 5.69
N VAL A 541 8.47 21.71 5.55
CA VAL A 541 9.05 23.05 5.34
C VAL A 541 9.98 23.43 6.48
N THR A 542 9.58 23.15 7.72
CA THR A 542 10.38 23.39 8.91
C THR A 542 11.66 22.54 8.90
N ALA A 543 11.54 21.25 8.58
CA ALA A 543 12.67 20.33 8.50
C ALA A 543 13.67 20.75 7.42
N LEU A 544 13.19 21.28 6.29
CA LEU A 544 14.02 21.71 5.18
C LEU A 544 14.46 23.18 5.25
N SER A 545 14.06 23.90 6.30
CA SER A 545 14.34 25.34 6.47
C SER A 545 13.93 26.18 5.24
N LEU A 546 12.76 25.87 4.67
CA LEU A 546 12.20 26.60 3.54
C LEU A 546 11.46 27.85 4.07
N HIS A 547 11.72 29.00 3.45
CA HIS A 547 11.12 30.29 3.81
C HIS A 547 10.03 30.72 2.84
#